data_AF-Q804V2-F1
#
_entry.id   AF-Q804V2-F1
#
_cell.length_a   1.000
_cell.length_b   1.000
_cell.length_c   1.000
_cell.angle_alpha   90.00
_cell.angle_beta   90.00
_cell.angle_gamma   90.00
#
_symmetry.space_group_name_H-M   'P 1'
#
loop_
_entity.id
_entity.type
_entity.pdbx_description
1 polymer ?
#
loop_
_entity_poly.entity_id
_entity_poly.type
_entity_poly.pdbx_seq_one_letter_code
_entity_poly.pdbx_strand_id
1 'polypeptide(L)' 'PMGLIHRETNNCDFTTYFSKGCAPGFEVDSPFCAQCKGGGQSVGGDRARCKASSEEQYYGYTGAFRCLVEG' A
#
# COMPACT_ATOMS: atom_id res chain seq x y z
N PRO A 1 10.25 -6.33 4.89
CA PRO A 1 11.10 -5.93 3.74
C PRO A 1 11.88 -4.63 4.01
N MET A 2 11.23 -3.59 4.53
CA MET A 2 11.82 -2.25 4.66
C MET A 2 13.11 -2.18 5.49
N GLY A 3 13.25 -3.02 6.53
CA GLY A 3 14.49 -3.08 7.33
C GLY A 3 15.72 -3.56 6.55
N LEU A 4 15.54 -4.42 5.53
CA LEU A 4 16.64 -4.85 4.66
C LEU A 4 17.06 -3.71 3.71
N ILE A 5 16.08 -3.00 3.15
CA ILE A 5 16.32 -1.84 2.28
C ILE A 5 17.04 -0.74 3.07
N HIS A 6 16.56 -0.42 4.27
CA HIS A 6 17.20 0.57 5.13
C HIS A 6 18.66 0.20 5.46
N ARG A 7 18.94 -1.08 5.70
CA ARG A 7 20.30 -1.55 5.95
C ARG A 7 21.22 -1.39 4.73
N GLU A 8 20.69 -1.55 3.52
CA GLU A 8 21.45 -1.45 2.27
C GLU A 8 21.65 0.01 1.82
N THR A 9 20.60 0.83 1.93
CA THR A 9 20.61 2.22 1.43
C THR A 9 20.97 3.25 2.49
N ASN A 10 20.87 2.89 3.78
CA ASN A 10 20.94 3.81 4.92
C ASN A 10 19.94 4.97 4.80
N ASN A 11 18.82 4.75 4.13
CA ASN A 11 17.79 5.75 3.90
C ASN A 11 16.45 5.29 4.52
N CYS A 12 15.77 6.20 5.22
CA CYS A 12 14.42 5.97 5.76
C CYS A 12 13.33 6.46 4.81
N ASP A 13 13.69 7.27 3.82
CA ASP A 13 12.78 7.69 2.76
C ASP A 13 12.68 6.60 1.70
N PHE A 14 11.72 5.70 1.94
CA PHE A 14 11.44 4.60 1.04
C PHE A 14 10.73 5.04 -0.25
N THR A 15 10.25 6.28 -0.34
CA THR A 15 9.61 6.81 -1.57
C THR A 15 10.64 6.99 -2.69
N THR A 16 11.92 7.09 -2.32
CA THR A 16 13.06 7.10 -3.25
C THR A 16 13.38 5.72 -3.81
N TYR A 17 12.95 4.65 -3.14
CA TYR A 17 13.20 3.27 -3.55
C TYR A 17 12.02 2.70 -4.36
N PHE A 18 10.79 2.89 -3.88
CA PHE A 18 9.57 2.50 -4.58
C PHE A 18 8.81 3.74 -5.04
N SER A 19 8.58 3.84 -6.35
CA SER A 19 7.86 4.97 -6.94
C SER A 19 6.38 5.02 -6.57
N LYS A 20 5.76 3.86 -6.36
CA LYS A 20 4.36 3.71 -5.93
C LYS A 20 4.10 2.29 -5.44
N GLY A 21 3.08 2.11 -4.61
CA GLY A 21 2.68 0.79 -4.15
C GLY A 21 1.37 0.80 -3.38
N CYS A 22 1.07 -0.33 -2.74
CA CYS A 22 0.03 -0.43 -1.72
C CYS A 22 0.63 -0.99 -0.43
N ALA A 23 0.75 -0.15 0.58
CA ALA A 23 1.13 -0.49 1.95
C ALA A 23 0.07 0.06 2.91
N PRO A 24 -0.95 -0.76 3.26
CA PRO A 24 -2.02 -0.33 4.13
C PRO A 24 -1.53 0.15 5.50
N GLY A 25 -2.06 1.27 5.98
CA GLY A 25 -1.63 1.96 7.20
C GLY A 25 -0.82 3.23 6.97
N PHE A 26 -0.46 3.55 5.72
CA PHE A 26 0.13 4.83 5.34
C PHE A 26 -0.94 5.92 5.12
N GLU A 27 -0.48 7.18 5.04
CA GLU A 27 -1.33 8.30 4.64
C GLU A 27 -1.88 8.10 3.22
N VAL A 28 -3.16 8.42 3.02
CA VAL A 28 -3.88 8.16 1.75
C VAL A 28 -3.21 8.84 0.55
N ASP A 29 -2.60 10.01 0.77
CA ASP A 29 -1.91 10.79 -0.27
C ASP A 29 -0.45 10.34 -0.51
N SER A 30 0.03 9.36 0.25
CA SER A 30 1.38 8.81 0.08
C SER A 30 1.51 7.99 -1.20
N PRO A 31 2.68 7.97 -1.87
CA PRO A 31 2.93 7.05 -2.99
C PRO A 31 2.73 5.58 -2.61
N PHE A 32 2.82 5.23 -1.33
CA PHE A 32 2.54 3.89 -0.81
C PHE A 32 1.06 3.53 -0.76
N CYS A 33 0.15 4.48 -0.95
CA CYS A 33 -1.29 4.23 -1.05
C CYS A 33 -1.81 4.46 -2.48
N ALA A 34 -0.93 4.81 -3.42
CA ALA A 34 -1.31 5.13 -4.79
C ALA A 34 -1.94 3.94 -5.53
N GLN A 35 -1.48 2.72 -5.25
CA GLN A 35 -1.98 1.49 -5.90
C GLN A 35 -2.98 0.71 -5.03
N CYS A 36 -3.41 1.22 -3.88
CA CYS A 36 -4.43 0.54 -3.07
C CYS A 36 -5.82 0.64 -3.72
N LYS A 37 -6.65 -0.40 -3.55
CA LYS A 37 -8.00 -0.51 -4.17
C LYS A 37 -9.15 -0.26 -3.20
N GLY A 38 -8.86 -0.20 -1.90
CA GLY A 38 -9.81 -0.01 -0.82
C GLY A 38 -10.93 -1.03 -0.81
N GLY A 39 -12.12 -0.59 -0.40
CA GLY A 39 -13.28 -1.45 -0.14
C GLY A 39 -14.00 -1.95 -1.39
N GLY A 40 -13.54 -1.58 -2.59
CA GLY A 40 -14.23 -1.88 -3.84
C GLY A 40 -15.55 -1.13 -4.04
N GLN A 41 -15.83 -0.12 -3.21
CA GLN A 41 -17.05 0.69 -3.34
C GLN A 41 -16.77 1.88 -4.26
N SER A 42 -17.32 1.82 -5.48
CA SER A 42 -17.21 2.88 -6.49
C SER A 42 -18.10 4.11 -6.20
N VAL A 43 -18.87 4.10 -5.10
CA VAL A 43 -19.89 5.11 -4.80
C VAL A 43 -19.70 5.60 -3.36
N GLY A 44 -19.37 6.89 -3.19
CA GLY A 44 -19.37 7.55 -1.87
C GLY A 44 -18.02 7.68 -1.15
N GLY A 45 -16.90 7.49 -1.86
CA GLY A 45 -15.56 7.66 -1.32
C GLY A 45 -15.05 6.39 -0.64
N ASP A 46 -13.82 6.01 -0.98
CA ASP A 46 -13.23 4.77 -0.53
C ASP A 46 -12.62 4.93 0.88
N ARG A 47 -13.50 4.93 1.89
CA ARG A 47 -13.11 5.06 3.32
C ARG A 47 -12.19 3.93 3.80
N ALA A 48 -12.08 2.86 3.02
CA ALA A 48 -11.21 1.74 3.30
C ALA A 48 -9.88 1.80 2.52
N ARG A 49 -9.72 2.75 1.59
CA ARG A 49 -8.48 2.92 0.83
C ARG A 49 -7.28 3.09 1.76
N CYS A 50 -6.32 2.19 1.62
CA CYS A 50 -5.11 2.13 2.43
C CYS A 50 -5.33 1.93 3.94
N LYS A 51 -6.51 1.49 4.36
CA LYS A 51 -6.78 1.18 5.76
C LYS A 51 -6.09 -0.13 6.14
N ALA A 52 -5.45 -0.17 7.30
CA ALA A 52 -4.82 -1.38 7.83
C ALA A 52 -5.86 -2.38 8.39
N SER A 53 -6.91 -2.68 7.61
CA SER A 53 -7.96 -3.65 7.93
C SER A 53 -8.33 -4.46 6.69
N SER A 54 -9.02 -5.59 6.90
CA SER A 54 -9.52 -6.45 5.82
C SER A 54 -10.59 -5.80 4.93
N GLU A 55 -10.96 -4.54 5.21
CA GLU A 55 -11.80 -3.75 4.31
C GLU A 55 -11.01 -3.28 3.08
N GLU A 56 -9.69 -3.17 3.15
CA GLU A 56 -8.83 -2.91 1.98
C GLU A 56 -8.55 -4.22 1.23
N GLN A 57 -8.87 -4.27 -0.06
CA GLN A 57 -8.69 -5.47 -0.89
C GLN A 57 -7.25 -5.96 -0.96
N TYR A 58 -6.28 -5.05 -0.84
CA TYR A 58 -4.86 -5.38 -0.86
C TYR A 58 -4.23 -5.56 0.54
N TYR A 59 -5.06 -5.62 1.58
CA TYR A 59 -4.60 -5.89 2.95
C TYR A 59 -4.24 -7.36 3.18
N GLY A 60 -3.21 -7.57 4.02
CA GLY A 60 -2.73 -8.90 4.38
C GLY A 60 -1.96 -9.60 3.25
N TYR A 61 -1.55 -10.85 3.48
CA TYR A 61 -0.71 -11.60 2.54
C TYR A 61 -1.40 -11.88 1.21
N THR A 62 -2.65 -12.34 1.25
CA THR A 62 -3.43 -12.62 0.04
C THR A 62 -3.74 -11.34 -0.74
N GLY A 63 -4.05 -10.25 -0.03
CA GLY A 63 -4.27 -8.94 -0.65
C GLY A 63 -3.01 -8.38 -1.31
N ALA A 64 -1.85 -8.50 -0.66
CA ALA A 64 -0.57 -8.09 -1.23
C ALA A 64 -0.21 -8.90 -2.49
N PHE A 65 -0.47 -10.22 -2.48
CA PHE A 65 -0.29 -11.04 -3.68
C PHE A 65 -1.26 -10.63 -4.79
N ARG A 66 -2.51 -10.33 -4.45
CA ARG A 66 -3.50 -9.81 -5.39
C ARG A 66 -3.07 -8.47 -5.99
N CYS A 67 -2.49 -7.57 -5.19
CA CYS A 67 -1.89 -6.32 -5.67
C CYS A 67 -0.77 -6.56 -6.68
N LEU A 68 0.03 -7.62 -6.53
CA LEU A 68 1.07 -7.97 -7.49
C LEU A 68 0.49 -8.48 -8.81
N VAL A 69 -0.63 -9.21 -8.76
CA VAL A 69 -1.28 -9.78 -9.95
C VAL A 69 -2.09 -8.72 -10.72
N GLU A 70 -2.78 -7.83 -10.02
CA GLU A 70 -3.70 -6.83 -10.60
C GLU A 70 -3.10 -5.42 -10.73
N GLY A 71 -1.90 -5.16 -10.20
CA GLY A 71 -1.32 -3.82 -10.01
C GLY A 71 -0.48 -3.26 -11.17
#